data_AF-A0A1J9NZT1-F1
#
_entry.id   AF-A0A1J9NZT1-F1
#
_cell.length_a   1.000
_cell.length_b   1.000
_cell.length_c   1.000
_cell.angle_alpha   90.00
_cell.angle_beta   90.00
_cell.angle_gamma   90.00
#
_symmetry.space_group_name_H-M   'P 1'
#
loop_
_entity.id
_entity.type
_entity.pdbx_description
1 polymer ?
#
loop_
_entity_poly.entity_id
_entity_poly.type
_entity_poly.pdbx_seq_one_letter_code
_entity_poly.pdbx_strand_id
1 'polypeptide(L)'
;VFLDVTSLVDYNIELLNHNDLSSSFFHLDKTNPTQGFAYNARTVSGPSYPPSGQIPYTSLDSSAPSTTSDPLSSNSKNNANDNLQLLQRLILGSHLASYIRHQLEECKSYTATVGISTSKLLAKLAGNVHKPRNQTTLLPPYSSTNGDDDDDDDDYVDHDDGDDNDNDEKNAQQRSNIIRFLDAHDISAIPGIGFKIAQRIRRHVLGREPSSGIYEQLSKTDYVTVKDVRLHPNMGPLMLNELLLLSASSSSGSGGRVGGGALPRDIGMKIWGLLHGIDPSPVAEARAVPTQISIEDSYGDGRLKGLEVVREELVALARSLLRRMVMDLTEEVEGEEDGVDSDGDGDRVQSELERTERSRNGKTTKRRWLAHPRTIRLSTRIRLPPLPDGMRDFSAGRVSRSCLFPTYIFPSLLNTTTTTTITPATTNSNRNHTHNESSDNDAKPAAATHEAMALPTIDPLAIRLVNETILPLFRRLHSEKSGAGKICVMNIAVTNMVM
;
A
#
# COMPACT_ATOMS: atom_id res chain seq x y z
N VAL A 1 3.86 1.01 -1.76
CA VAL A 1 4.96 0.60 -0.85
C VAL A 1 5.67 1.85 -0.40
N PHE A 2 6.13 1.88 0.85
CA PHE A 2 7.00 2.95 1.35
C PHE A 2 8.33 2.31 1.75
N LEU A 3 9.43 3.01 1.52
CA LEU A 3 10.77 2.61 1.92
C LEU A 3 11.31 3.71 2.81
N ASP A 4 11.62 3.38 4.06
CA ASP A 4 12.45 4.24 4.90
C ASP A 4 13.91 3.93 4.58
N VAL A 5 14.59 4.90 3.99
CA VAL A 5 15.99 4.77 3.55
C VAL A 5 16.90 5.71 4.32
N THR A 6 16.42 6.29 5.43
CA THR A 6 17.12 7.33 6.19
C THR A 6 18.52 6.87 6.60
N SER A 7 18.64 5.70 7.21
CA SER A 7 19.92 5.14 7.67
C SER A 7 20.90 4.78 6.55
N LEU A 8 20.39 4.46 5.35
CA LEU A 8 21.20 4.17 4.17
C LEU A 8 21.68 5.46 3.50
N VAL A 9 20.83 6.48 3.44
CA VAL A 9 21.17 7.80 2.95
C VAL A 9 22.19 8.47 3.87
N ASP A 10 21.98 8.46 5.19
CA ASP A 10 22.90 9.05 6.17
C ASP A 10 24.30 8.44 6.07
N TYR A 11 24.38 7.11 5.97
CA TYR A 11 25.66 6.42 5.75
C TYR A 11 26.38 6.91 4.49
N ASN A 12 25.65 7.12 3.39
CA ASN A 12 26.26 7.61 2.14
C ASN A 12 26.59 9.10 2.18
N ILE A 13 25.91 9.90 3.00
CA ILE A 13 26.30 11.30 3.24
C ILE A 13 27.67 11.38 3.90
N GLU A 14 27.93 10.54 4.90
CA GLU A 14 29.21 10.49 5.61
C GLU A 14 30.41 10.15 4.69
N LEU A 15 30.14 9.51 3.55
CA LEU A 15 31.14 9.09 2.57
C LEU A 15 31.34 10.09 1.41
N LEU A 16 30.58 11.20 1.37
CA LEU A 16 30.68 12.17 0.29
C LEU A 16 32.04 12.86 0.28
N ASN A 17 32.71 12.81 -0.88
CA ASN A 17 33.85 13.69 -1.14
C ASN A 17 33.34 15.08 -1.53
N HIS A 18 33.31 16.00 -0.56
CA HIS A 18 32.86 17.38 -0.79
C HIS A 18 33.70 18.16 -1.82
N ASN A 19 34.91 17.68 -2.16
CA ASN A 19 35.72 18.27 -3.23
C ASN A 19 35.30 17.80 -4.64
N ASP A 20 34.56 16.69 -4.76
CA ASP A 20 34.06 16.17 -6.04
C ASP A 20 32.71 15.45 -5.89
N LEU A 21 31.65 16.25 -5.72
CA LEU A 21 30.27 15.74 -5.65
C LEU A 21 29.74 15.22 -7.00
N SER A 22 30.37 15.55 -8.12
CA SER A 22 29.94 15.13 -9.45
C SER A 22 30.18 13.65 -9.71
N SER A 23 31.23 13.10 -9.10
CA SER A 23 31.67 11.71 -9.26
C SER A 23 31.57 10.97 -7.93
N SER A 24 30.34 10.84 -7.42
CA SER A 24 30.05 10.11 -6.18
C SER A 24 29.64 8.67 -6.44
N PHE A 25 29.80 7.79 -5.45
CA PHE A 25 29.38 6.39 -5.49
C PHE A 25 28.46 6.08 -4.31
N PHE A 26 27.26 5.55 -4.61
CA PHE A 26 26.26 5.20 -3.62
C PHE A 26 26.40 3.73 -3.24
N HIS A 27 26.71 3.46 -1.97
CA HIS A 27 26.88 2.13 -1.43
C HIS A 27 25.54 1.56 -0.95
N LEU A 28 25.21 0.35 -1.40
CA LEU A 28 23.98 -0.36 -1.04
C LEU A 28 24.15 -1.29 0.18
N ASP A 29 25.40 -1.66 0.48
CA ASP A 29 25.75 -2.55 1.58
C ASP A 29 26.91 -1.93 2.38
N LYS A 30 26.75 -1.85 3.71
CA LYS A 30 27.78 -1.31 4.62
C LYS A 30 28.98 -2.25 4.76
N THR A 31 28.79 -3.54 4.48
CA THR A 31 29.82 -4.58 4.62
C THR A 31 30.51 -4.91 3.31
N ASN A 32 29.90 -4.56 2.18
CA ASN A 32 30.43 -4.81 0.85
C ASN A 32 30.47 -3.52 0.02
N PRO A 33 31.60 -2.79 0.01
CA PRO A 33 31.69 -1.49 -0.65
C PRO A 33 31.64 -1.54 -2.19
N THR A 34 31.70 -2.75 -2.77
CA THR A 34 31.59 -2.93 -4.23
C THR A 34 30.14 -2.93 -4.72
N GLN A 35 29.17 -3.11 -3.82
CA GLN A 35 27.75 -3.07 -4.16
C GLN A 35 27.25 -1.63 -4.13
N GLY A 36 26.93 -1.09 -5.31
CA GLY A 36 26.51 0.30 -5.41
C GLY A 36 26.34 0.77 -6.84
N PHE A 37 26.23 2.09 -7.00
CA PHE A 37 26.13 2.74 -8.31
C PHE A 37 26.73 4.15 -8.28
N ALA A 38 27.30 4.58 -9.42
CA ALA A 38 27.80 5.95 -9.57
C ALA A 38 26.65 6.95 -9.73
N TYR A 39 26.79 8.14 -9.16
CA TYR A 39 25.79 9.20 -9.27
C TYR A 39 26.39 10.60 -9.10
N ASN A 40 25.61 11.61 -9.50
CA ASN A 40 25.96 13.02 -9.31
C ASN A 40 25.25 13.58 -8.08
N ALA A 41 26.01 13.84 -7.01
CA ALA A 41 25.49 14.32 -5.73
C ALA A 41 25.19 15.83 -5.69
N ARG A 42 25.32 16.56 -6.82
CA ARG A 42 24.99 18.00 -6.93
C ARG A 42 23.53 18.26 -7.29
N THR A 43 22.87 17.30 -7.94
CA THR A 43 21.55 17.48 -8.51
C THR A 43 20.67 16.28 -8.24
N VAL A 44 19.38 16.51 -8.01
CA VAL A 44 18.40 15.43 -7.94
C VAL A 44 18.33 14.64 -9.25
N SER A 45 18.04 13.35 -9.14
CA SER A 45 17.65 12.53 -10.27
C SER A 45 16.17 12.77 -10.59
N GLY A 46 15.86 13.16 -11.83
CA GLY A 46 14.50 13.38 -12.31
C GLY A 46 13.86 14.71 -11.84
N PRO A 47 12.56 14.89 -12.13
CA PRO A 47 11.82 16.10 -11.75
C PRO A 47 11.75 16.37 -10.25
N SER A 48 11.49 17.62 -9.89
CA SER A 48 11.34 18.10 -8.52
C SER A 48 10.17 19.08 -8.38
N TYR A 49 9.77 19.32 -7.13
CA TYR A 49 8.90 20.43 -6.76
C TYR A 49 9.57 21.26 -5.65
N PRO A 50 9.69 22.59 -5.83
CA PRO A 50 9.54 23.31 -7.09
C PRO A 50 10.54 22.79 -8.14
N PRO A 51 10.33 23.04 -9.45
CA PRO A 51 11.28 22.66 -10.48
C PRO A 51 12.68 23.20 -10.17
N SER A 52 13.71 22.34 -10.27
CA SER A 52 15.09 22.66 -9.84
C SER A 52 15.69 23.93 -10.47
N GLY A 53 15.18 24.39 -11.62
CA GLY A 53 15.59 25.64 -12.25
C GLY A 53 15.09 26.92 -11.55
N GLN A 54 14.21 26.79 -10.54
CA GLN A 54 13.66 27.90 -9.75
C GLN A 54 14.33 28.05 -8.37
N ILE A 55 15.34 27.25 -8.02
CA ILE A 55 16.13 27.49 -6.81
C ILE A 55 17.12 28.61 -7.14
N PRO A 56 17.02 29.80 -6.52
CA PRO A 56 18.02 30.84 -6.71
C PRO A 56 19.36 30.30 -6.21
N TYR A 57 20.30 30.09 -7.13
CA TYR A 57 21.70 29.73 -6.84
C TYR A 57 22.44 30.81 -6.02
N THR A 58 21.77 31.88 -5.61
CA THR A 58 22.34 33.06 -4.94
C THR A 58 22.66 32.87 -3.46
N SER A 59 22.39 31.69 -2.87
CA SER A 59 22.82 31.38 -1.49
C SER A 59 23.82 30.23 -1.37
N LEU A 60 24.24 29.61 -2.49
CA LEU A 60 25.13 28.43 -2.49
C LEU A 60 26.62 28.75 -2.67
N ASP A 61 27.01 30.01 -2.87
CA ASP A 61 28.41 30.42 -2.96
C ASP A 61 28.75 31.35 -1.79
N SER A 62 28.72 30.81 -0.57
CA SER A 62 29.48 31.37 0.53
C SER A 62 30.65 30.42 0.78
N SER A 63 31.82 30.98 0.56
CA SER A 63 33.14 30.37 0.58
C SER A 63 33.39 29.41 1.75
N ALA A 64 34.36 28.50 1.53
CA ALA A 64 34.91 27.55 2.49
C ALA A 64 34.88 27.99 3.97
N PRO A 65 34.65 27.06 4.92
CA PRO A 65 34.56 27.39 6.35
C PRO A 65 35.92 27.93 6.82
N SER A 66 36.02 29.26 6.86
CA SER A 66 37.14 29.94 7.49
C SER A 66 36.86 29.96 8.99
N THR A 67 37.77 29.35 9.74
CA THR A 67 37.74 29.20 11.19
C THR A 67 37.83 30.57 11.89
N THR A 68 36.72 31.20 12.19
CA THR A 68 36.59 32.21 13.26
C THR A 68 35.13 32.29 13.70
N SER A 69 34.86 31.76 14.89
CA SER A 69 33.58 31.77 15.56
C SER A 69 33.31 33.13 16.20
N ASP A 70 32.29 33.84 15.72
CA ASP A 70 31.60 34.90 16.48
C ASP A 70 30.23 34.37 16.95
N PRO A 71 29.88 34.40 18.26
CA PRO A 71 28.80 33.56 18.80
C PRO A 71 27.42 34.22 18.86
N LEU A 72 27.15 35.32 18.14
CA LEU A 72 25.94 36.13 18.37
C LEU A 72 25.15 36.46 17.10
N SER A 73 24.73 35.44 16.33
CA SER A 73 23.62 35.52 15.37
C SER A 73 23.20 34.09 14.96
N SER A 74 22.38 33.44 15.78
CA SER A 74 22.21 31.98 15.78
C SER A 74 21.03 31.45 14.94
N ASN A 75 19.98 32.22 14.67
CA ASN A 75 18.74 31.60 14.14
C ASN A 75 18.70 31.48 12.61
N SER A 76 19.19 32.47 11.85
CA SER A 76 19.14 32.43 10.38
C SER A 76 20.16 31.45 9.77
N LYS A 77 21.38 31.37 10.35
CA LYS A 77 22.43 30.46 9.88
C LYS A 77 22.11 28.99 10.11
N ASN A 78 21.42 28.66 11.20
CA ASN A 78 21.03 27.28 11.53
C ASN A 78 20.00 26.74 10.52
N ASN A 79 18.98 27.53 10.18
CA ASN A 79 17.95 27.15 9.21
C ASN A 79 18.52 26.94 7.79
N ALA A 80 19.49 27.76 7.37
CA ALA A 80 20.14 27.58 6.07
C ALA A 80 20.94 26.27 6.00
N ASN A 81 21.68 25.95 7.06
CA ASN A 81 22.44 24.71 7.17
C ASN A 81 21.53 23.48 7.20
N ASP A 82 20.42 23.52 7.93
CA ASP A 82 19.46 22.40 8.00
C ASP A 82 18.80 22.13 6.65
N ASN A 83 18.43 23.19 5.91
CA ASN A 83 17.88 23.06 4.56
C ASN A 83 18.91 22.49 3.57
N LEU A 84 20.19 22.85 3.70
CA LEU A 84 21.25 22.29 2.86
C LEU A 84 21.49 20.81 3.17
N GLN A 85 21.51 20.42 4.43
CA GLN A 85 21.62 19.02 4.84
C GLN A 85 20.42 18.20 4.33
N LEU A 86 19.21 18.73 4.45
CA LEU A 86 18.00 18.09 3.93
C LEU A 86 18.04 17.98 2.40
N LEU A 87 18.48 19.02 1.69
CA LEU A 87 18.65 18.99 0.25
C LEU A 87 19.61 17.87 -0.17
N GLN A 88 20.76 17.75 0.51
CA GLN A 88 21.73 16.69 0.23
C GLN A 88 21.12 15.29 0.44
N ARG A 89 20.38 15.07 1.53
CA ARG A 89 19.62 13.83 1.80
C ARG A 89 18.65 13.50 0.67
N LEU A 90 17.89 14.49 0.21
CA LEU A 90 16.90 14.32 -0.86
C LEU A 90 17.54 14.06 -2.22
N ILE A 91 18.70 14.66 -2.51
CA ILE A 91 19.48 14.33 -3.71
C ILE A 91 19.85 12.85 -3.70
N LEU A 92 20.47 12.36 -2.62
CA LEU A 92 20.86 10.95 -2.50
C LEU A 92 19.64 10.02 -2.57
N GLY A 93 18.56 10.35 -1.86
CA GLY A 93 17.30 9.59 -1.91
C GLY A 93 16.70 9.53 -3.32
N SER A 94 16.80 10.61 -4.11
CA SER A 94 16.31 10.63 -5.50
C SER A 94 17.11 9.70 -6.42
N HIS A 95 18.43 9.61 -6.24
CA HIS A 95 19.28 8.71 -7.01
C HIS A 95 19.04 7.25 -6.64
N LEU A 96 18.90 6.94 -5.34
CA LEU A 96 18.50 5.60 -4.89
C LEU A 96 17.13 5.19 -5.44
N ALA A 97 16.14 6.11 -5.42
CA ALA A 97 14.83 5.87 -6.00
C ALA A 97 14.93 5.56 -7.50
N SER A 98 15.76 6.29 -8.24
CA SER A 98 16.01 6.05 -9.66
C SER A 98 16.61 4.65 -9.88
N TYR A 99 17.65 4.30 -9.12
CA TYR A 99 18.29 2.99 -9.18
C TYR A 99 17.30 1.85 -8.95
N ILE A 100 16.52 1.90 -7.86
CA ILE A 100 15.53 0.87 -7.51
C ILE A 100 14.49 0.71 -8.62
N ARG A 101 14.03 1.82 -9.22
CA ARG A 101 13.07 1.79 -10.33
C ARG A 101 13.64 1.09 -11.56
N HIS A 102 14.90 1.38 -11.92
CA HIS A 102 15.57 0.71 -13.03
C HIS A 102 15.75 -0.78 -12.75
N GLN A 103 16.17 -1.15 -11.54
CA GLN A 103 16.29 -2.58 -11.15
C GLN A 103 14.94 -3.31 -11.20
N LEU A 104 13.86 -2.67 -10.77
CA LEU A 104 12.51 -3.24 -10.88
C LEU A 104 12.09 -3.44 -12.34
N GLU A 105 12.41 -2.49 -13.20
CA GLU A 105 12.10 -2.56 -14.63
C GLU A 105 12.95 -3.64 -15.33
N GLU A 106 14.26 -3.66 -15.09
CA GLU A 106 15.19 -4.62 -15.71
C GLU A 106 14.95 -6.05 -15.24
N CYS A 107 14.78 -6.27 -13.93
CA CYS A 107 14.69 -7.62 -13.36
C CYS A 107 13.27 -8.18 -13.34
N LYS A 108 12.23 -7.33 -13.39
CA LYS A 108 10.82 -7.74 -13.23
C LYS A 108 9.88 -7.19 -14.29
N SER A 109 10.36 -6.37 -15.24
CA SER A 109 9.56 -5.73 -16.29
C SER A 109 8.41 -4.88 -15.76
N TYR A 110 8.52 -4.37 -14.52
CA TYR A 110 7.54 -3.49 -13.92
C TYR A 110 8.05 -2.05 -13.87
N THR A 111 7.27 -1.11 -14.39
CA THR A 111 7.54 0.31 -14.24
C THR A 111 6.88 0.85 -12.96
N ALA A 112 7.49 1.86 -12.36
CA ALA A 112 6.95 2.50 -11.16
C ALA A 112 7.03 4.03 -11.24
N THR A 113 6.13 4.69 -10.51
CA THR A 113 6.25 6.12 -10.18
C THR A 113 6.58 6.28 -8.70
N VAL A 114 7.52 7.16 -8.37
CA VAL A 114 8.05 7.30 -6.99
C VAL A 114 8.05 8.77 -6.56
N GLY A 115 7.68 9.05 -5.31
CA GLY A 115 7.89 10.35 -4.70
C GLY A 115 8.93 10.26 -3.59
N ILE A 116 9.76 11.29 -3.47
CA ILE A 116 10.85 11.38 -2.51
C ILE A 116 10.61 12.62 -1.63
N SER A 117 10.46 12.40 -0.33
CA SER A 117 10.27 13.46 0.68
C SER A 117 10.50 12.87 2.09
N THR A 118 10.28 13.66 3.14
CA THR A 118 10.56 13.32 4.55
C THR A 118 9.43 12.61 5.27
N SER A 119 8.25 12.46 4.65
CA SER A 119 7.12 11.74 5.23
C SER A 119 6.38 10.92 4.18
N LYS A 120 5.64 9.89 4.63
CA LYS A 120 4.83 9.05 3.74
C LYS A 120 3.76 9.86 3.02
N LEU A 121 3.13 10.80 3.73
CA LEU A 121 2.18 11.75 3.17
C LEU A 121 2.77 12.50 1.96
N LEU A 122 3.89 13.19 2.17
CA LEU A 122 4.50 14.03 1.14
C LEU A 122 5.08 13.20 0.00
N ALA A 123 5.74 12.09 0.31
CA ALA A 123 6.25 11.16 -0.69
C ALA A 123 5.12 10.58 -1.57
N LYS A 124 3.97 10.23 -0.96
CA LYS A 124 2.81 9.72 -1.71
C LYS A 124 2.22 10.77 -2.65
N LEU A 125 2.15 12.03 -2.22
CA LEU A 125 1.64 13.13 -3.03
C LEU A 125 2.63 13.50 -4.14
N ALA A 126 3.93 13.62 -3.83
CA ALA A 126 4.97 13.88 -4.83
C ALA A 126 4.99 12.80 -5.92
N GLY A 127 4.83 11.53 -5.56
CA GLY A 127 4.75 10.42 -6.52
C GLY A 127 3.52 10.44 -7.43
N ASN A 128 2.58 11.36 -7.22
CA ASN A 128 1.45 11.58 -8.12
C ASN A 128 1.69 12.68 -9.17
N VAL A 129 2.74 13.49 -9.04
CA VAL A 129 2.96 14.69 -9.86
C VAL A 129 3.39 14.32 -11.29
N HIS A 130 4.45 13.53 -11.43
CA HIS A 130 4.98 13.13 -12.74
C HIS A 130 4.71 11.65 -13.01
N LYS A 131 3.72 11.36 -13.86
CA LYS A 131 3.33 10.00 -14.28
C LYS A 131 3.22 9.91 -15.80
N PRO A 132 3.35 8.70 -16.39
CA PRO A 132 3.80 7.43 -15.78
C PRO A 132 5.33 7.31 -15.72
N ARG A 133 5.86 6.22 -15.14
CA ARG A 133 7.29 5.84 -15.17
C ARG A 133 8.23 7.01 -14.84
N ASN A 134 7.94 7.77 -13.79
CA ASN A 134 8.80 8.89 -13.39
C ASN A 134 8.95 9.01 -11.87
N GLN A 135 9.68 10.01 -11.40
CA GLN A 135 9.78 10.31 -9.99
C GLN A 135 9.66 11.80 -9.72
N THR A 136 9.44 12.17 -8.46
CA THR A 136 9.41 13.58 -8.06
C THR A 136 9.99 13.74 -6.66
N THR A 137 10.96 14.65 -6.53
CA THR A 137 11.55 15.01 -5.24
C THR A 137 10.96 16.33 -4.75
N LEU A 138 10.41 16.36 -3.54
CA LEU A 138 9.92 17.59 -2.93
C LEU A 138 11.08 18.30 -2.22
N LEU A 139 11.49 19.47 -2.68
CA LEU A 139 12.70 20.17 -2.21
C LEU A 139 12.42 21.18 -1.09
N PRO A 140 13.38 21.40 -0.16
CA PRO A 140 13.33 22.48 0.83
C PRO A 140 13.28 23.87 0.15
N PRO A 141 12.90 24.94 0.90
CA PRO A 141 12.69 24.98 2.35
C PRO A 141 11.36 24.39 2.81
N TYR A 142 11.39 23.67 3.93
CA TYR A 142 10.19 23.07 4.55
C TYR A 142 9.61 23.91 5.68
N SER A 143 10.38 24.84 6.23
CA SER A 143 9.94 25.83 7.22
C SER A 143 9.84 27.22 6.56
N SER A 144 8.90 28.05 7.02
CA SER A 144 8.89 29.47 6.68
C SER A 144 10.04 30.19 7.37
N THR A 145 10.62 31.20 6.73
CA THR A 145 11.77 31.96 7.24
C THR A 145 11.41 33.12 8.17
N ASN A 146 10.14 33.25 8.58
CA ASN A 146 9.74 34.27 9.55
C ASN A 146 10.03 33.74 10.97
N GLY A 147 10.77 34.54 11.73
CA GLY A 147 11.03 34.30 13.14
C GLY A 147 9.73 34.29 13.93
N ASP A 148 9.77 33.55 15.03
CA ASP A 148 8.84 33.62 16.14
C ASP A 148 8.96 35.00 16.83
N ASP A 149 8.56 36.08 16.15
CA ASP A 149 8.35 37.41 16.76
C ASP A 149 6.84 37.61 17.05
N ASP A 150 6.19 36.59 17.61
CA ASP A 150 4.92 36.74 18.34
C ASP A 150 5.26 36.69 19.84
N ASP A 151 6.03 37.67 20.33
CA ASP A 151 6.02 38.06 21.74
C ASP A 151 5.56 39.53 21.78
N ASP A 152 4.39 39.72 22.38
CA ASP A 152 3.76 40.94 22.90
C ASP A 152 4.60 42.23 22.93
N ASP A 153 4.13 43.31 22.28
CA ASP A 153 3.87 44.65 22.87
C ASP A 153 3.67 45.76 21.81
N ASP A 154 2.38 46.13 21.59
CA ASP A 154 1.81 47.46 21.29
C ASP A 154 2.31 48.36 20.11
N ASP A 155 1.63 49.50 19.98
CA ASP A 155 0.93 49.99 18.80
C ASP A 155 1.46 51.33 18.21
N TYR A 156 1.03 51.63 16.97
CA TYR A 156 1.26 52.87 16.18
C TYR A 156 2.63 53.04 15.47
N VAL A 157 2.65 52.76 14.16
CA VAL A 157 3.29 53.66 13.19
C VAL A 157 2.45 53.72 11.91
N ASP A 158 1.89 54.90 11.69
CA ASP A 158 1.28 55.37 10.44
C ASP A 158 2.39 55.68 9.42
N HIS A 159 2.46 54.89 8.34
CA HIS A 159 3.15 55.27 7.11
C HIS A 159 2.32 54.81 5.90
N ASP A 160 1.46 55.73 5.46
CA ASP A 160 1.08 55.93 4.07
C ASP A 160 2.36 56.08 3.21
N ASP A 161 2.57 55.16 2.27
CA ASP A 161 3.21 55.42 0.97
C ASP A 161 3.11 54.17 0.10
N GLY A 162 2.38 54.30 -1.00
CA GLY A 162 2.03 53.21 -1.90
C GLY A 162 3.20 52.64 -2.70
N ASP A 163 3.28 51.30 -2.70
CA ASP A 163 3.85 50.50 -3.79
C ASP A 163 3.35 49.05 -3.69
N ASP A 164 2.13 48.79 -4.19
CA ASP A 164 1.41 47.52 -4.03
C ASP A 164 1.81 46.41 -5.04
N ASN A 165 2.91 46.56 -5.80
CA ASN A 165 3.31 45.53 -6.78
C ASN A 165 4.52 44.67 -6.39
N ASP A 166 5.35 45.07 -5.42
CA ASP A 166 6.57 44.33 -5.03
C ASP A 166 6.39 43.39 -3.84
N ASN A 167 5.24 43.46 -3.14
CA ASN A 167 4.97 42.68 -1.92
C ASN A 167 4.50 41.24 -2.19
N ASP A 168 3.92 40.96 -3.36
CA ASP A 168 3.42 39.62 -3.69
C ASP A 168 4.54 38.64 -4.11
N GLU A 169 5.57 39.11 -4.82
CA GLU A 169 6.72 38.28 -5.18
C GLU A 169 7.63 37.99 -3.97
N LYS A 170 7.84 38.97 -3.08
CA LYS A 170 8.62 38.78 -1.85
C LYS A 170 7.92 37.82 -0.87
N ASN A 171 6.60 37.90 -0.72
CA ASN A 171 5.82 36.97 0.11
C ASN A 171 5.77 35.53 -0.45
N ALA A 172 5.81 35.36 -1.79
CA ALA A 172 5.86 34.04 -2.42
C ALA A 172 7.18 33.29 -2.14
N GLN A 173 8.28 34.03 -1.95
CA GLN A 173 9.60 33.49 -1.63
C GLN A 173 9.75 33.08 -0.16
N GLN A 174 8.89 33.61 0.73
CA GLN A 174 8.94 33.43 2.19
C GLN A 174 8.24 32.14 2.69
N ARG A 175 7.44 31.49 1.84
CA ARG A 175 6.56 30.37 2.22
C ARG A 175 7.24 29.01 2.01
N SER A 176 7.08 28.12 2.99
CA SER A 176 7.50 26.72 2.91
C SER A 176 6.99 26.03 1.65
N ASN A 177 7.88 25.29 0.98
CA ASN A 177 7.55 24.51 -0.21
C ASN A 177 6.53 23.42 0.10
N ILE A 178 6.46 22.93 1.34
CA ILE A 178 5.41 21.97 1.77
C ILE A 178 4.04 22.63 1.65
N ILE A 179 3.89 23.84 2.21
CA ILE A 179 2.59 24.53 2.20
C ILE A 179 2.19 24.86 0.77
N ARG A 180 3.10 25.43 -0.02
CA ARG A 180 2.86 25.72 -1.44
C ARG A 180 2.46 24.47 -2.23
N PHE A 181 3.11 23.34 -1.95
CA PHE A 181 2.80 22.07 -2.58
C PHE A 181 1.41 21.57 -2.20
N LEU A 182 1.07 21.57 -0.92
CA LEU A 182 -0.21 21.06 -0.41
C LEU A 182 -1.40 21.95 -0.77
N ASP A 183 -1.22 23.27 -0.73
CA ASP A 183 -2.28 24.26 -0.91
C ASP A 183 -3.10 24.08 -2.20
N ALA A 184 -2.46 23.62 -3.28
CA ALA A 184 -3.12 23.39 -4.57
C ALA A 184 -3.95 22.09 -4.64
N HIS A 185 -3.84 21.21 -3.64
CA HIS A 185 -4.52 19.92 -3.66
C HIS A 185 -5.97 20.05 -3.20
N ASP A 186 -6.87 19.33 -3.86
CA ASP A 186 -8.21 19.06 -3.32
C ASP A 186 -8.10 18.38 -1.95
N ILE A 187 -9.00 18.74 -1.03
CA ILE A 187 -8.99 18.24 0.35
C ILE A 187 -9.08 16.71 0.43
N SER A 188 -9.77 16.05 -0.51
CA SER A 188 -9.90 14.58 -0.56
C SER A 188 -8.73 13.88 -1.24
N ALA A 189 -7.80 14.63 -1.86
CA ALA A 189 -6.56 14.08 -2.39
C ALA A 189 -5.55 13.77 -1.27
N ILE A 190 -5.71 14.35 -0.09
CA ILE A 190 -4.81 14.18 1.06
C ILE A 190 -5.00 12.78 1.67
N PRO A 191 -3.96 11.91 1.66
CA PRO A 191 -3.98 10.63 2.34
C PRO A 191 -4.40 10.76 3.80
N GLY A 192 -5.46 10.04 4.19
CA GLY A 192 -6.06 10.14 5.52
C GLY A 192 -7.36 10.95 5.56
N ILE A 193 -7.65 11.75 4.53
CA ILE A 193 -8.91 12.47 4.35
C ILE A 193 -9.77 11.76 3.31
N GLY A 194 -10.53 10.76 3.75
CA GLY A 194 -11.49 10.05 2.90
C GLY A 194 -12.75 10.85 2.63
N PHE A 195 -13.61 10.35 1.73
CA PHE A 195 -14.84 11.01 1.28
C PHE A 195 -15.68 11.62 2.41
N LYS A 196 -15.96 10.87 3.49
CA LYS A 196 -16.80 11.35 4.60
C LYS A 196 -16.19 12.54 5.34
N ILE A 197 -14.87 12.54 5.53
CA ILE A 197 -14.15 13.63 6.20
C ILE A 197 -14.15 14.84 5.26
N ALA A 198 -13.79 14.63 3.99
CA ALA A 198 -13.79 15.68 2.97
C ALA A 198 -15.17 16.33 2.81
N GLN A 199 -16.26 15.57 2.74
CA GLN A 199 -17.62 16.10 2.60
C GLN A 199 -18.03 16.96 3.81
N ARG A 200 -17.61 16.57 5.03
CA ARG A 200 -17.86 17.37 6.23
C ARG A 200 -17.09 18.68 6.22
N ILE A 201 -15.81 18.64 5.84
CA ILE A 201 -15.00 19.84 5.70
C ILE A 201 -15.58 20.76 4.61
N ARG A 202 -15.94 20.21 3.45
CA ARG A 202 -16.58 20.95 2.35
C ARG A 202 -17.86 21.62 2.78
N ARG A 203 -18.75 20.89 3.48
CA ARG A 203 -20.01 21.46 3.98
C ARG A 203 -19.76 22.68 4.85
N HIS A 204 -18.77 22.59 5.73
CA HIS A 204 -18.43 23.70 6.61
C HIS A 204 -17.85 24.89 5.82
N VAL A 205 -16.83 24.65 4.99
CA VAL A 205 -16.15 25.70 4.21
C VAL A 205 -17.08 26.37 3.20
N LEU A 206 -18.01 25.62 2.59
CA LEU A 206 -18.95 26.13 1.59
C LEU A 206 -20.23 26.71 2.21
N GLY A 207 -20.51 26.44 3.49
CA GLY A 207 -21.76 26.82 4.15
C GLY A 207 -23.02 26.12 3.61
N ARG A 208 -22.87 25.07 2.80
CA ARG A 208 -23.96 24.31 2.16
C ARG A 208 -23.59 22.85 1.95
N GLU A 209 -24.58 22.00 1.70
CA GLU A 209 -24.33 20.61 1.30
C GLU A 209 -23.62 20.55 -0.08
N PRO A 210 -22.54 19.77 -0.22
CA PRO A 210 -21.98 19.42 -1.52
C PRO A 210 -22.99 18.60 -2.33
N SER A 211 -23.08 18.86 -3.62
CA SER A 211 -24.03 18.21 -4.53
C SER A 211 -23.56 16.83 -5.00
N SER A 212 -22.25 16.57 -5.01
CA SER A 212 -21.67 15.32 -5.52
C SER A 212 -21.73 14.15 -4.53
N GLY A 213 -22.22 13.00 -5.00
CA GLY A 213 -22.19 11.73 -4.28
C GLY A 213 -20.80 11.05 -4.23
N ILE A 214 -20.69 9.93 -3.51
CA ILE A 214 -19.44 9.19 -3.24
C ILE A 214 -18.66 8.80 -4.51
N TYR A 215 -19.35 8.46 -5.59
CA TYR A 215 -18.76 7.96 -6.83
C TYR A 215 -18.99 8.89 -8.02
N GLU A 216 -19.40 10.12 -7.75
CA GLU A 216 -19.61 11.13 -8.78
C GLU A 216 -18.39 12.02 -8.89
N GLN A 217 -18.19 12.56 -10.09
CA GLN A 217 -17.17 13.56 -10.29
C GLN A 217 -17.53 14.80 -9.48
N LEU A 218 -16.58 15.27 -8.68
CA LEU A 218 -16.75 16.45 -7.85
C LEU A 218 -17.05 17.66 -8.74
N SER A 219 -18.16 18.34 -8.48
CA SER A 219 -18.51 19.56 -9.21
C SER A 219 -17.49 20.66 -8.93
N LYS A 220 -17.24 21.55 -9.90
CA LYS A 220 -16.32 22.68 -9.70
C LYS A 220 -16.74 23.57 -8.54
N THR A 221 -18.04 23.68 -8.28
CA THR A 221 -18.59 24.50 -7.18
C THR A 221 -18.41 23.84 -5.81
N ASP A 222 -18.14 22.53 -5.76
CA ASP A 222 -17.89 21.78 -4.52
C ASP A 222 -16.38 21.50 -4.29
N TYR A 223 -15.52 22.04 -5.15
CA TYR A 223 -14.08 21.90 -5.04
C TYR A 223 -13.58 22.78 -3.88
N VAL A 224 -12.84 22.16 -2.95
CA VAL A 224 -12.27 22.82 -1.78
C VAL A 224 -10.83 22.33 -1.64
N THR A 225 -9.90 23.26 -1.70
CA THR A 225 -8.46 22.99 -1.60
C THR A 225 -7.99 22.94 -0.15
N VAL A 226 -6.79 22.41 0.06
CA VAL A 226 -6.11 22.51 1.36
C VAL A 226 -5.95 23.97 1.80
N LYS A 227 -5.62 24.86 0.87
CA LYS A 227 -5.50 26.30 1.15
C LYS A 227 -6.81 26.88 1.68
N ASP A 228 -7.92 26.57 1.00
CA ASP A 228 -9.25 27.05 1.41
C ASP A 228 -9.58 26.62 2.83
N VAL A 229 -9.26 25.37 3.20
CA VAL A 229 -9.50 24.86 4.56
C VAL A 229 -8.61 25.56 5.57
N ARG A 230 -7.31 25.65 5.32
CA ARG A 230 -6.35 26.23 6.26
C ARG A 230 -6.58 27.69 6.54
N LEU A 231 -6.95 28.45 5.51
CA LEU A 231 -7.19 29.89 5.60
C LEU A 231 -8.65 30.22 5.95
N HIS A 232 -9.51 29.21 6.10
CA HIS A 232 -10.89 29.44 6.49
C HIS A 232 -10.95 30.03 7.92
N PRO A 233 -11.76 31.08 8.16
CA PRO A 233 -11.87 31.68 9.49
C PRO A 233 -12.20 30.66 10.57
N ASN A 234 -11.52 30.75 11.71
CA ASN A 234 -11.67 29.87 12.88
C ASN A 234 -11.38 28.38 12.59
N MET A 235 -10.82 28.04 11.43
CA MET A 235 -10.41 26.66 11.17
C MET A 235 -9.14 26.33 11.95
N GLY A 236 -9.16 25.20 12.63
CA GLY A 236 -8.03 24.68 13.39
C GLY A 236 -8.35 23.31 13.96
N PRO A 237 -7.45 22.73 14.78
CA PRO A 237 -7.64 21.40 15.33
C PRO A 237 -8.95 21.21 16.10
N LEU A 238 -9.32 22.17 16.95
CA LEU A 238 -10.53 22.10 17.77
C LEU A 238 -11.79 22.08 16.89
N MET A 239 -11.85 22.99 15.91
CA MET A 239 -12.97 23.08 14.98
C MET A 239 -13.09 21.82 14.11
N LEU A 240 -11.97 21.30 13.60
CA LEU A 240 -11.97 20.03 12.87
C LEU A 240 -12.44 18.86 13.75
N ASN A 241 -12.08 18.86 15.03
CA ASN A 241 -12.56 17.83 15.96
C ASN A 241 -14.09 17.94 16.14
N GLU A 242 -14.60 19.14 16.32
CA GLU A 242 -16.03 19.42 16.45
C GLU A 242 -16.80 18.95 15.20
N LEU A 243 -16.36 19.35 14.00
CA LEU A 243 -16.94 18.96 12.72
C LEU A 243 -16.98 17.44 12.50
N LEU A 244 -15.95 16.72 12.98
CA LEU A 244 -15.81 15.29 12.76
C LEU A 244 -16.44 14.43 13.86
N LEU A 245 -16.57 14.93 15.08
CA LEU A 245 -17.12 14.19 16.22
C LEU A 245 -18.61 14.48 16.47
N LEU A 246 -19.08 15.72 16.35
CA LEU A 246 -20.49 16.08 16.68
C LEU A 246 -21.51 15.29 15.86
N SER A 247 -21.17 14.90 14.64
CA SER A 247 -22.06 14.18 13.73
C SER A 247 -21.94 12.65 13.80
N ALA A 248 -21.05 12.09 14.63
CA ALA A 248 -21.12 10.65 14.95
C ALA A 248 -22.40 10.33 15.76
N SER A 249 -23.04 11.33 16.34
CA SER A 249 -24.22 11.22 17.20
C SER A 249 -25.55 11.49 16.47
N SER A 250 -25.54 12.08 15.28
CA SER A 250 -26.75 12.53 14.56
C SER A 250 -27.20 11.65 13.39
N SER A 251 -26.55 10.50 13.14
CA SER A 251 -27.17 9.45 12.31
C SER A 251 -28.18 8.65 13.16
N SER A 252 -29.36 9.24 13.36
CA SER A 252 -30.55 8.59 13.85
C SER A 252 -30.99 7.50 12.87
N GLY A 253 -30.54 6.27 13.13
CA GLY A 253 -31.00 5.04 12.52
C GLY A 253 -30.84 3.93 13.54
N SER A 254 -31.90 3.68 14.31
CA SER A 254 -32.01 2.57 15.26
C SER A 254 -31.73 1.24 14.55
N GLY A 255 -30.58 0.62 14.84
CA GLY A 255 -30.30 -0.76 14.41
C GLY A 255 -28.81 -1.12 14.35
N GLY A 256 -28.25 -1.55 15.47
CA GLY A 256 -27.03 -2.38 15.49
C GLY A 256 -25.72 -1.65 15.70
N ARG A 257 -25.29 -1.57 16.98
CA ARG A 257 -23.89 -1.33 17.36
C ARG A 257 -23.00 -2.47 16.85
N VAL A 258 -22.44 -2.38 15.64
CA VAL A 258 -21.24 -3.13 15.23
C VAL A 258 -20.50 -2.39 14.10
N GLY A 259 -19.28 -1.88 14.37
CA GLY A 259 -18.20 -1.93 13.38
C GLY A 259 -17.76 -0.65 12.63
N GLY A 260 -18.25 0.54 12.96
CA GLY A 260 -17.63 1.79 12.50
C GLY A 260 -16.74 2.35 13.61
N GLY A 261 -15.42 2.25 13.47
CA GLY A 261 -14.48 2.74 14.49
C GLY A 261 -14.80 4.16 14.90
N ALA A 262 -14.99 4.38 16.22
CA ALA A 262 -15.05 5.73 16.76
C ALA A 262 -13.79 6.46 16.30
N LEU A 263 -13.95 7.64 15.69
CA LEU A 263 -12.78 8.42 15.33
C LEU A 263 -11.98 8.73 16.61
N PRO A 264 -10.63 8.66 16.57
CA PRO A 264 -9.81 9.03 17.71
C PRO A 264 -10.21 10.41 18.25
N ARG A 265 -10.13 10.60 19.58
CA ARG A 265 -10.55 11.85 20.24
C ARG A 265 -9.77 13.09 19.77
N ASP A 266 -8.64 12.86 19.12
CA ASP A 266 -7.66 13.81 18.58
C ASP A 266 -7.68 13.89 17.04
N ILE A 267 -8.74 13.40 16.39
CA ILE A 267 -8.84 13.42 14.93
C ILE A 267 -8.63 14.83 14.35
N GLY A 268 -9.11 15.88 15.03
CA GLY A 268 -8.91 17.26 14.60
C GLY A 268 -7.43 17.64 14.47
N MET A 269 -6.61 17.34 15.48
CA MET A 269 -5.15 17.55 15.46
C MET A 269 -4.50 16.76 14.32
N LYS A 270 -4.90 15.50 14.15
CA LYS A 270 -4.37 14.65 13.09
C LYS A 270 -4.65 15.23 11.71
N ILE A 271 -5.90 15.60 11.42
CA ILE A 271 -6.26 16.18 10.12
C ILE A 271 -5.54 17.51 9.92
N TRP A 272 -5.49 18.37 10.92
CA TRP A 272 -4.76 19.63 10.85
C TRP A 272 -3.28 19.43 10.51
N GLY A 273 -2.61 18.47 11.16
CA GLY A 273 -1.22 18.10 10.86
C GLY A 273 -1.04 17.66 9.42
N LEU A 274 -1.93 16.82 8.88
CA LEU A 274 -1.87 16.39 7.47
C LEU A 274 -2.00 17.58 6.50
N LEU A 275 -2.83 18.58 6.80
CA LEU A 275 -2.94 19.81 5.98
C LEU A 275 -1.69 20.69 6.02
N HIS A 276 -0.81 20.46 7.00
CA HIS A 276 0.48 21.13 7.14
C HIS A 276 1.65 20.23 6.73
N GLY A 277 1.38 19.05 6.16
CA GLY A 277 2.42 18.12 5.71
C GLY A 277 3.06 17.29 6.83
N ILE A 278 2.52 17.38 8.05
CA ILE A 278 3.01 16.69 9.23
C ILE A 278 2.36 15.30 9.30
N ASP A 279 3.15 14.27 9.00
CA ASP A 279 2.78 12.86 9.15
C ASP A 279 3.91 12.13 9.89
N PRO A 280 3.81 11.98 11.22
CA PRO A 280 4.84 11.32 12.03
C PRO A 280 4.77 9.79 11.95
N SER A 281 3.85 9.22 11.14
CA SER A 281 3.63 7.78 11.17
C SER A 281 4.81 7.03 10.50
N PRO A 282 5.41 6.04 11.17
CA PRO A 282 6.58 5.35 10.64
C PRO A 282 6.24 4.49 9.42
N VAL A 283 7.24 4.14 8.63
CA VAL A 283 7.11 3.05 7.66
C VAL A 283 7.09 1.74 8.43
N ALA A 284 5.99 0.99 8.30
CA ALA A 284 5.87 -0.30 8.96
C ALA A 284 6.79 -1.33 8.28
N GLU A 285 7.39 -2.20 9.09
CA GLU A 285 8.21 -3.30 8.59
C GLU A 285 7.42 -4.23 7.66
N ALA A 286 8.12 -4.75 6.64
CA ALA A 286 7.56 -5.77 5.77
C ALA A 286 7.31 -7.04 6.57
N ARG A 287 6.12 -7.63 6.41
CA ARG A 287 5.72 -8.86 7.11
C ARG A 287 5.81 -10.04 6.16
N ALA A 288 6.44 -11.13 6.60
CA ALA A 288 6.43 -12.40 5.87
C ALA A 288 5.00 -12.98 5.79
N VAL A 289 4.23 -12.82 6.86
CA VAL A 289 2.85 -13.32 6.96
C VAL A 289 1.85 -12.16 6.87
N PRO A 290 0.82 -12.25 6.00
CA PRO A 290 -0.22 -11.23 5.90
C PRO A 290 -1.07 -11.15 7.17
N THR A 291 -1.55 -9.96 7.55
CA THR A 291 -2.47 -9.80 8.70
C THR A 291 -3.84 -10.44 8.48
N GLN A 292 -4.25 -10.53 7.20
CA GLN A 292 -5.53 -11.03 6.75
C GLN A 292 -5.38 -11.52 5.31
N ILE A 293 -6.13 -12.57 4.97
CA ILE A 293 -6.41 -12.94 3.59
C ILE A 293 -7.91 -12.81 3.37
N SER A 294 -8.33 -12.12 2.31
CA SER A 294 -9.75 -11.93 2.02
C SER A 294 -10.05 -12.02 0.54
N ILE A 295 -11.15 -12.69 0.21
CA ILE A 295 -11.69 -12.82 -1.14
C ILE A 295 -13.06 -12.15 -1.15
N GLU A 296 -13.22 -11.17 -2.02
CA GLU A 296 -14.43 -10.38 -2.20
C GLU A 296 -14.89 -10.45 -3.65
N ASP A 297 -16.20 -10.50 -3.85
CA ASP A 297 -16.80 -10.31 -5.17
C ASP A 297 -18.00 -9.37 -5.10
N SER A 298 -18.25 -8.69 -6.22
CA SER A 298 -19.30 -7.69 -6.40
C SER A 298 -20.30 -8.16 -7.45
N TYR A 299 -21.57 -8.13 -7.09
CA TYR A 299 -22.66 -8.70 -7.86
C TYR A 299 -23.57 -7.60 -8.43
N GLY A 300 -23.86 -7.74 -9.72
CA GLY A 300 -24.87 -6.96 -10.42
C GLY A 300 -26.27 -7.16 -9.84
N ASP A 301 -27.18 -6.26 -10.18
CA ASP A 301 -28.56 -6.35 -9.68
C ASP A 301 -29.22 -7.68 -10.08
N GLY A 302 -29.91 -8.29 -9.13
CA GLY A 302 -30.59 -9.57 -9.31
C GLY A 302 -29.70 -10.80 -9.51
N ARG A 303 -28.36 -10.70 -9.39
CA ARG A 303 -27.45 -11.85 -9.55
C ARG A 303 -27.42 -12.78 -8.34
N LEU A 304 -27.68 -12.27 -7.13
CA LEU A 304 -27.73 -13.05 -5.88
C LEU A 304 -29.17 -13.32 -5.45
N LYS A 305 -29.98 -13.92 -6.34
CA LYS A 305 -31.36 -14.29 -6.02
C LYS A 305 -31.42 -15.72 -5.50
N GLY A 306 -31.81 -15.87 -4.23
CA GLY A 306 -32.03 -17.16 -3.59
C GLY A 306 -30.79 -17.68 -2.85
N LEU A 307 -31.04 -18.52 -1.85
CA LEU A 307 -29.99 -19.05 -0.97
C LEU A 307 -29.04 -20.00 -1.69
N GLU A 308 -29.53 -20.73 -2.69
CA GLU A 308 -28.74 -21.69 -3.48
C GLU A 308 -27.62 -20.99 -4.26
N VAL A 309 -27.97 -19.90 -4.97
CA VAL A 309 -27.00 -19.07 -5.71
C VAL A 309 -25.99 -18.45 -4.74
N VAL A 310 -26.46 -17.91 -3.61
CA VAL A 310 -25.56 -17.40 -2.57
C VAL A 310 -24.59 -18.48 -2.07
N ARG A 311 -25.08 -19.70 -1.85
CA ARG A 311 -24.22 -20.81 -1.40
C ARG A 311 -23.16 -21.13 -2.44
N GLU A 312 -23.52 -21.25 -3.71
CA GLU A 312 -22.59 -21.55 -4.81
C GLU A 312 -21.48 -20.49 -4.92
N GLU A 313 -21.87 -19.22 -4.83
CA GLU A 313 -20.95 -18.09 -4.82
C GLU A 313 -20.03 -18.09 -3.59
N LEU A 314 -20.56 -18.38 -2.40
CA LEU A 314 -19.75 -18.54 -1.19
C LEU A 314 -18.75 -19.71 -1.31
N VAL A 315 -19.11 -20.80 -2.01
CA VAL A 315 -18.19 -21.91 -2.28
C VAL A 315 -17.07 -21.47 -3.22
N ALA A 316 -17.38 -20.67 -4.25
CA ALA A 316 -16.36 -20.11 -5.13
C ALA A 316 -15.37 -19.21 -4.38
N LEU A 317 -15.86 -18.33 -3.51
CA LEU A 317 -15.02 -17.51 -2.65
C LEU A 317 -14.17 -18.37 -1.70
N ALA A 318 -14.78 -19.37 -1.03
CA ALA A 318 -14.11 -20.25 -0.08
C ALA A 318 -12.97 -21.05 -0.73
N ARG A 319 -13.20 -21.56 -1.93
CA ARG A 319 -12.17 -22.24 -2.73
C ARG A 319 -10.96 -21.33 -2.97
N SER A 320 -11.19 -20.10 -3.40
CA SER A 320 -10.12 -19.12 -3.64
C SER A 320 -9.38 -18.75 -2.35
N LEU A 321 -10.11 -18.63 -1.25
CA LEU A 321 -9.55 -18.35 0.07
C LEU A 321 -8.62 -19.48 0.54
N LEU A 322 -9.05 -20.73 0.42
CA LEU A 322 -8.25 -21.90 0.81
C LEU A 322 -6.99 -22.02 -0.06
N ARG A 323 -7.09 -21.80 -1.38
CA ARG A 323 -5.91 -21.75 -2.27
C ARG A 323 -4.90 -20.69 -1.84
N ARG A 324 -5.41 -19.49 -1.51
CA ARG A 324 -4.57 -18.38 -1.07
C ARG A 324 -3.93 -18.64 0.30
N MET A 325 -4.64 -19.30 1.21
CA MET A 325 -4.07 -19.76 2.49
C MET A 325 -2.91 -20.72 2.29
N VAL A 326 -3.05 -21.72 1.40
CA VAL A 326 -1.95 -22.65 1.11
C VAL A 326 -0.75 -21.89 0.54
N MET A 327 -0.97 -20.96 -0.40
CA MET A 327 0.13 -20.25 -1.03
C MET A 327 0.83 -19.23 -0.13
N ASP A 328 0.06 -18.47 0.66
CA ASP A 328 0.61 -17.34 1.43
C ASP A 328 1.02 -17.74 2.86
N LEU A 329 0.54 -18.88 3.38
CA LEU A 329 0.75 -19.29 4.77
C LEU A 329 1.47 -20.64 4.88
N THR A 330 2.05 -21.16 3.81
CA THR A 330 2.87 -22.37 3.87
C THR A 330 4.20 -22.15 3.16
N GLU A 331 5.20 -22.91 3.58
CA GLU A 331 6.49 -22.99 2.91
C GLU A 331 6.89 -24.45 2.69
N GLU A 332 7.74 -24.69 1.69
CA GLU A 332 8.29 -26.00 1.40
C GLU A 332 9.56 -26.21 2.22
N VAL A 333 9.64 -27.36 2.88
CA VAL A 333 10.76 -27.80 3.70
C VAL A 333 11.28 -29.10 3.10
N GLU A 334 12.60 -29.19 2.95
CA GLU A 334 13.24 -30.44 2.56
C GLU A 334 13.09 -31.45 3.71
N GLY A 335 12.52 -32.63 3.43
CA GLY A 335 12.44 -33.69 4.43
C GLY A 335 13.82 -34.25 4.75
N GLU A 336 14.22 -34.20 6.03
CA GLU A 336 15.25 -35.08 6.56
C GLU A 336 14.70 -36.51 6.51
N GLU A 337 15.44 -37.43 5.88
CA GLU A 337 15.12 -38.86 5.97
C GLU A 337 15.34 -39.28 7.42
N ASP A 338 14.29 -39.73 8.11
CA ASP A 338 14.42 -40.46 9.36
C ASP A 338 15.22 -41.74 9.06
N GLY A 339 16.54 -41.66 9.27
CA GLY A 339 17.43 -42.81 9.22
C GLY A 339 17.00 -43.80 10.29
N VAL A 340 16.19 -44.78 9.89
CA VAL A 340 15.99 -45.98 10.69
C VAL A 340 17.26 -46.79 10.55
N ASP A 341 18.18 -46.59 11.50
CA ASP A 341 19.28 -47.50 11.77
C ASP A 341 18.66 -48.87 12.10
N SER A 342 18.63 -49.75 11.10
CA SER A 342 18.43 -51.17 11.33
C SER A 342 19.79 -51.84 11.21
N ASP A 343 20.40 -52.07 12.37
CA ASP A 343 21.56 -52.94 12.55
C ASP A 343 21.32 -54.30 11.87
N GLY A 344 22.25 -54.71 11.01
CA GLY A 344 22.18 -55.96 10.25
C GLY A 344 23.47 -56.24 9.49
N ASP A 345 24.44 -56.78 10.22
CA ASP A 345 25.67 -57.44 9.80
C ASP A 345 25.64 -58.13 8.42
N GLY A 346 26.67 -57.91 7.59
CA GLY A 346 26.84 -58.56 6.29
C GLY A 346 27.74 -57.83 5.31
N ASP A 347 29.04 -58.11 5.39
CA ASP A 347 30.12 -57.75 4.46
C ASP A 347 29.70 -57.86 2.97
N ARG A 348 29.46 -56.71 2.32
CA ARG A 348 29.39 -56.56 0.86
C ARG A 348 30.01 -55.23 0.44
N VAL A 349 31.16 -55.30 -0.21
CA VAL A 349 31.79 -54.18 -0.93
C VAL A 349 30.85 -53.75 -2.05
N GLN A 350 30.11 -52.68 -1.80
CA GLN A 350 29.15 -52.09 -2.73
C GLN A 350 29.82 -50.93 -3.47
N SER A 351 29.83 -50.99 -4.80
CA SER A 351 30.58 -50.06 -5.66
C SER A 351 30.15 -48.60 -5.47
N GLU A 352 31.10 -47.67 -5.62
CA GLU A 352 30.91 -46.22 -5.48
C GLU A 352 29.81 -45.68 -6.42
N LEU A 353 29.55 -46.37 -7.54
CA LEU A 353 28.50 -46.06 -8.50
C LEU A 353 27.08 -46.35 -7.96
N GLU A 354 26.88 -47.36 -7.11
CA GLU A 354 25.56 -47.69 -6.54
C GLU A 354 25.12 -46.70 -5.43
N ARG A 355 26.06 -45.97 -4.80
CA ARG A 355 25.73 -44.89 -3.85
C ARG A 355 25.16 -43.66 -4.57
N THR A 356 25.63 -43.39 -5.78
CA THR A 356 25.16 -42.27 -6.61
C THR A 356 23.76 -42.49 -7.21
N GLU A 357 23.34 -43.74 -7.40
CA GLU A 357 22.03 -44.06 -7.98
C GLU A 357 20.90 -44.14 -6.94
N ARG A 358 21.20 -44.53 -5.69
CA ARG A 358 20.21 -44.45 -4.59
C ARG A 358 19.95 -43.03 -4.08
N SER A 359 20.91 -42.11 -4.22
CA SER A 359 20.75 -40.70 -3.84
C SER A 359 19.85 -39.89 -4.78
N ARG A 360 19.32 -40.49 -5.87
CA ARG A 360 18.38 -39.86 -6.81
C ARG A 360 16.90 -40.23 -6.58
N ASN A 361 16.60 -41.04 -5.57
CA ASN A 361 15.21 -41.30 -5.16
C ASN A 361 14.66 -40.12 -4.35
N GLY A 362 14.02 -39.18 -5.06
CA GLY A 362 13.01 -38.24 -4.58
C GLY A 362 13.16 -37.66 -3.17
N LYS A 363 13.85 -36.53 -3.03
CA LYS A 363 13.73 -35.63 -1.87
C LYS A 363 12.24 -35.31 -1.66
N THR A 364 11.63 -35.83 -0.59
CA THR A 364 10.23 -35.51 -0.29
C THR A 364 10.14 -34.06 0.20
N THR A 365 9.51 -33.18 -0.58
CA THR A 365 9.22 -31.82 -0.14
C THR A 365 7.98 -31.85 0.76
N LYS A 366 8.14 -31.52 2.04
CA LYS A 366 7.04 -31.40 2.99
C LYS A 366 6.64 -29.94 3.11
N ARG A 367 5.35 -29.62 3.06
CA ARG A 367 4.88 -28.26 3.34
C ARG A 367 4.60 -28.10 4.83
N ARG A 368 5.01 -26.96 5.40
CA ARG A 368 4.63 -26.56 6.78
C ARG A 368 3.90 -25.23 6.78
N TRP A 369 3.02 -25.03 7.75
CA TRP A 369 2.34 -23.76 7.95
C TRP A 369 3.30 -22.72 8.57
N LEU A 370 3.34 -21.53 7.98
CA LEU A 370 3.99 -20.33 8.52
C LEU A 370 3.11 -19.61 9.55
N ALA A 371 1.79 -19.72 9.40
CA ALA A 371 0.83 -19.17 10.34
C ALA A 371 -0.55 -19.81 10.18
N HIS A 372 -1.31 -19.78 11.26
CA HIS A 372 -2.67 -20.32 11.37
C HIS A 372 -3.67 -19.20 11.65
N PRO A 373 -4.62 -18.90 10.75
CA PRO A 373 -5.72 -18.00 11.06
C PRO A 373 -6.62 -18.58 12.15
N ARG A 374 -6.98 -17.75 13.13
CA ARG A 374 -7.91 -18.14 14.20
C ARG A 374 -9.36 -17.74 13.95
N THR A 375 -9.61 -16.84 13.00
CA THR A 375 -10.93 -16.24 12.81
C THR A 375 -11.29 -16.21 11.35
N ILE A 376 -12.54 -16.57 11.03
CA ILE A 376 -13.18 -16.32 9.74
C ILE A 376 -14.26 -15.26 9.88
N ARG A 377 -14.35 -14.38 8.90
CA ARG A 377 -15.33 -13.30 8.83
C ARG A 377 -16.07 -13.34 7.50
N LEU A 378 -17.38 -13.27 7.57
CA LEU A 378 -18.24 -12.96 6.42
C LEU A 378 -18.69 -11.51 6.52
N SER A 379 -18.53 -10.76 5.45
CA SER A 379 -19.03 -9.40 5.30
C SER A 379 -19.89 -9.30 4.04
N THR A 380 -21.00 -8.56 4.13
CA THR A 380 -21.90 -8.32 3.00
C THR A 380 -22.28 -6.86 2.92
N ARG A 381 -22.57 -6.37 1.71
CA ARG A 381 -23.18 -5.06 1.49
C ARG A 381 -24.48 -5.23 0.71
N ILE A 382 -25.50 -4.47 1.10
CA ILE A 382 -26.76 -4.39 0.37
C ILE A 382 -26.75 -3.22 -0.61
N ARG A 383 -27.50 -3.36 -1.69
CA ARG A 383 -27.86 -2.30 -2.62
C ARG A 383 -29.12 -1.62 -2.09
N LEU A 384 -29.04 -0.31 -1.87
CA LEU A 384 -30.21 0.50 -1.58
C LEU A 384 -31.00 0.74 -2.86
N PRO A 385 -32.33 0.91 -2.76
CA PRO A 385 -33.12 1.43 -3.87
C PRO A 385 -32.56 2.79 -4.36
N PRO A 386 -32.76 3.13 -5.64
CA PRO A 386 -32.51 4.49 -6.11
C PRO A 386 -33.32 5.51 -5.29
N LEU A 387 -32.75 6.70 -5.10
CA LEU A 387 -33.44 7.86 -4.58
C LEU A 387 -34.58 8.31 -5.54
N PRO A 388 -35.52 9.16 -5.07
CA PRO A 388 -36.61 9.67 -5.90
C PRO A 388 -36.17 10.41 -7.18
N ASP A 389 -34.97 10.97 -7.18
CA ASP A 389 -34.31 11.63 -8.32
C ASP A 389 -33.64 10.65 -9.29
N GLY A 390 -33.72 9.34 -9.02
CA GLY A 390 -33.07 8.28 -9.80
C GLY A 390 -31.60 8.05 -9.46
N MET A 391 -31.00 8.85 -8.58
CA MET A 391 -29.61 8.68 -8.13
C MET A 391 -29.47 7.46 -7.22
N ARG A 392 -28.27 6.87 -7.17
CA ARG A 392 -28.03 5.68 -6.35
C ARG A 392 -27.47 6.10 -4.99
N ASP A 393 -28.13 5.66 -3.92
CA ASP A 393 -27.56 5.83 -2.59
C ASP A 393 -26.52 4.73 -2.31
N PHE A 394 -25.28 5.16 -2.12
CA PHE A 394 -24.18 4.30 -1.75
C PHE A 394 -23.85 4.37 -0.26
N SER A 395 -24.65 5.06 0.55
CA SER A 395 -24.49 5.14 1.99
C SER A 395 -24.63 3.79 2.70
N ALA A 396 -25.19 2.77 2.01
CA ALA A 396 -25.42 1.43 2.53
C ALA A 396 -24.17 0.86 3.19
N GLY A 397 -24.24 0.72 4.52
CA GLY A 397 -23.17 0.17 5.33
C GLY A 397 -22.91 -1.30 5.01
N ARG A 398 -21.64 -1.70 5.13
CA ARG A 398 -21.24 -3.11 5.12
C ARG A 398 -21.54 -3.71 6.50
N VAL A 399 -22.19 -4.87 6.54
CA VAL A 399 -22.40 -5.65 7.77
C VAL A 399 -21.45 -6.83 7.79
N SER A 400 -21.01 -7.27 8.97
CA SER A 400 -20.10 -8.40 9.10
C SER A 400 -20.33 -9.22 10.37
N ARG A 401 -19.98 -10.51 10.30
CA ARG A 401 -19.95 -11.45 11.43
C ARG A 401 -18.72 -12.33 11.33
N SER A 402 -18.20 -12.70 12.50
CA SER A 402 -17.00 -13.54 12.62
C SER A 402 -17.25 -14.72 13.56
N CYS A 403 -16.51 -15.80 13.36
CA CYS A 403 -16.39 -16.92 14.28
C CYS A 403 -14.98 -17.51 14.22
N LEU A 404 -14.71 -18.53 15.05
CA LEU A 404 -13.46 -19.28 15.00
C LEU A 404 -13.29 -19.97 13.65
N PHE A 405 -12.05 -19.99 13.15
CA PHE A 405 -11.73 -20.74 11.94
C PHE A 405 -11.67 -22.25 12.26
N PRO A 406 -12.32 -23.12 11.46
CA PRO A 406 -12.34 -24.56 11.77
C PRO A 406 -10.96 -25.22 11.65
N THR A 407 -10.53 -25.90 12.70
CA THR A 407 -9.19 -26.51 12.79
C THR A 407 -9.00 -27.72 11.87
N TYR A 408 -10.08 -28.39 11.47
CA TYR A 408 -10.02 -29.53 10.54
C TYR A 408 -9.46 -29.14 9.16
N ILE A 409 -9.49 -27.85 8.80
CA ILE A 409 -8.98 -27.36 7.52
C ILE A 409 -7.48 -27.61 7.36
N PHE A 410 -6.69 -27.41 8.42
CA PHE A 410 -5.22 -27.43 8.36
C PHE A 410 -4.62 -28.78 7.93
N PRO A 411 -4.95 -29.91 8.57
CA PRO A 411 -4.44 -31.21 8.13
C PRO A 411 -4.98 -31.60 6.75
N SER A 412 -6.23 -31.25 6.42
CA SER A 412 -6.82 -31.59 5.12
C SER A 412 -6.19 -30.86 3.93
N LEU A 413 -5.60 -29.68 4.14
CA LEU A 413 -4.93 -28.91 3.08
C LEU A 413 -3.50 -29.36 2.80
N LEU A 414 -2.80 -29.98 3.76
CA LEU A 414 -1.42 -30.43 3.59
C LEU A 414 -1.26 -31.93 3.31
N ASN A 415 -2.29 -32.75 3.61
CA ASN A 415 -2.23 -34.21 3.42
C ASN A 415 -2.42 -34.65 1.95
N THR A 416 -1.63 -34.11 1.02
CA THR A 416 -1.53 -34.63 -0.35
C THR A 416 -0.20 -35.34 -0.52
N THR A 417 -0.14 -36.61 -0.11
CA THR A 417 0.94 -37.50 -0.56
C THR A 417 0.71 -37.82 -2.03
N THR A 418 1.46 -37.16 -2.91
CA THR A 418 1.54 -37.53 -4.32
C THR A 418 2.45 -38.74 -4.45
N THR A 419 1.89 -39.95 -4.36
CA THR A 419 2.62 -41.17 -4.74
C THR A 419 2.65 -41.26 -6.26
N THR A 420 3.76 -40.85 -6.87
CA THR A 420 4.01 -41.08 -8.30
C THR A 420 4.28 -42.58 -8.51
N THR A 421 3.23 -43.36 -8.73
CA THR A 421 3.37 -44.76 -9.14
C THR A 421 3.65 -44.80 -10.63
N ILE A 422 4.92 -45.01 -11.01
CA ILE A 422 5.31 -45.31 -12.39
C ILE A 422 4.89 -46.76 -12.67
N THR A 423 3.82 -46.95 -13.44
CA THR A 423 3.44 -48.26 -13.97
C THR A 423 4.31 -48.58 -15.20
N PRO A 424 5.04 -49.71 -15.26
CA PRO A 424 5.80 -50.07 -16.45
C PRO A 424 4.84 -50.46 -17.59
N ALA A 425 5.04 -49.86 -18.76
CA ALA A 425 4.24 -50.09 -19.95
C ALA A 425 4.43 -51.53 -20.47
N THR A 426 3.35 -52.30 -20.50
CA THR A 426 3.27 -53.56 -21.23
C THR A 426 3.06 -53.26 -22.72
N THR A 427 4.09 -53.51 -23.53
CA THR A 427 4.02 -53.55 -25.00
C THR A 427 3.05 -54.61 -25.47
N ASN A 428 2.08 -54.26 -26.33
CA ASN A 428 1.50 -55.23 -27.26
C ASN A 428 0.99 -54.61 -28.58
N SER A 429 1.75 -54.89 -29.63
CA SER A 429 1.39 -55.34 -30.99
C SER A 429 0.36 -54.60 -31.88
N ASN A 430 0.89 -54.28 -33.07
CA ASN A 430 0.33 -54.50 -34.43
C ASN A 430 -0.67 -53.52 -35.07
N ARG A 431 -0.13 -52.82 -36.09
CA ARG A 431 -0.52 -52.75 -37.51
C ARG A 431 -2.03 -52.63 -37.87
N ASN A 432 -2.39 -51.54 -38.54
CA ASN A 432 -2.54 -51.53 -40.00
C ASN A 432 -2.71 -50.12 -40.61
N HIS A 433 -2.20 -50.01 -41.84
CA HIS A 433 -2.25 -48.87 -42.76
C HIS A 433 -3.67 -48.43 -43.17
N THR A 434 -3.83 -47.14 -43.46
CA THR A 434 -4.18 -46.62 -44.80
C THR A 434 -3.83 -45.13 -44.94
N HIS A 435 -3.29 -44.79 -46.12
CA HIS A 435 -2.97 -43.45 -46.61
C HIS A 435 -4.22 -42.59 -46.81
N ASN A 436 -4.12 -41.28 -46.53
CA ASN A 436 -4.42 -40.26 -47.55
C ASN A 436 -3.81 -38.90 -47.19
N GLU A 437 -3.18 -38.29 -48.19
CA GLU A 437 -2.53 -36.98 -48.16
C GLU A 437 -3.56 -35.83 -48.13
N SER A 438 -3.24 -34.75 -47.42
CA SER A 438 -3.37 -33.38 -47.95
C SER A 438 -2.74 -32.37 -46.99
N SER A 439 -1.99 -31.46 -47.61
CA SER A 439 -1.41 -30.21 -47.14
C SER A 439 -2.30 -29.42 -46.18
N ASP A 440 -1.73 -28.92 -45.07
CA ASP A 440 -1.54 -27.47 -44.90
C ASP A 440 -0.58 -27.14 -43.74
N ASN A 441 0.38 -26.29 -44.07
CA ASN A 441 1.29 -25.64 -43.15
C ASN A 441 0.53 -24.58 -42.35
N ASP A 442 0.48 -24.71 -41.03
CA ASP A 442 0.38 -23.56 -40.14
C ASP A 442 1.08 -23.87 -38.82
N ALA A 443 2.28 -23.31 -38.67
CA ALA A 443 3.02 -23.31 -37.42
C ALA A 443 2.32 -22.37 -36.43
N LYS A 444 1.67 -22.95 -35.40
CA LYS A 444 1.14 -22.22 -34.26
C LYS A 444 1.93 -22.63 -33.00
N PRO A 445 2.44 -21.68 -32.19
CA PRO A 445 3.23 -22.02 -31.02
C PRO A 445 2.36 -22.73 -29.99
N ALA A 446 2.88 -23.82 -29.44
CA ALA A 446 2.26 -24.57 -28.37
C ALA A 446 1.98 -23.64 -27.19
N ALA A 447 0.69 -23.41 -26.92
CA ALA A 447 0.24 -22.81 -25.69
C ALA A 447 0.63 -23.76 -24.55
N ALA A 448 1.60 -23.33 -23.73
CA ALA A 448 1.84 -23.94 -22.44
C ALA A 448 0.57 -23.79 -21.60
N THR A 449 -0.27 -24.82 -21.60
CA THR A 449 -1.29 -25.00 -20.57
C THR A 449 -0.55 -25.17 -19.25
N HIS A 450 -0.43 -24.09 -18.48
CA HIS A 450 -0.22 -24.17 -17.05
C HIS A 450 -1.40 -24.97 -16.49
N GLU A 451 -1.17 -26.28 -16.31
CA GLU A 451 -2.09 -27.19 -15.66
C GLU A 451 -2.23 -26.70 -14.22
N ALA A 452 -3.30 -25.98 -13.94
CA ALA A 452 -3.62 -25.51 -12.62
C ALA A 452 -3.73 -26.72 -11.71
N MET A 453 -2.79 -26.85 -10.76
CA MET A 453 -2.83 -27.82 -9.67
C MET A 453 -4.16 -27.69 -8.92
N ALA A 454 -5.18 -28.41 -9.39
CA ALA A 454 -6.36 -28.69 -8.61
C ALA A 454 -5.94 -29.68 -7.53
N LEU A 455 -5.54 -29.16 -6.36
CA LEU A 455 -5.44 -29.95 -5.14
C LEU A 455 -6.81 -30.64 -4.97
N PRO A 456 -6.93 -31.97 -5.15
CA PRO A 456 -8.22 -32.67 -5.24
C PRO A 456 -9.05 -32.60 -3.95
N THR A 457 -8.48 -32.04 -2.88
CA THR A 457 -9.09 -31.84 -1.56
C THR A 457 -9.76 -30.48 -1.37
N ILE A 458 -9.46 -29.45 -2.16
CA ILE A 458 -9.96 -28.09 -1.88
C ILE A 458 -11.47 -27.97 -2.12
N ASP A 459 -11.99 -28.59 -3.18
CA ASP A 459 -13.41 -28.44 -3.53
C ASP A 459 -14.36 -29.04 -2.49
N PRO A 460 -14.20 -30.30 -2.05
CA PRO A 460 -15.00 -30.84 -0.95
C PRO A 460 -14.83 -30.04 0.35
N LEU A 461 -13.62 -29.55 0.62
CA LEU A 461 -13.32 -28.79 1.84
C LEU A 461 -13.98 -27.41 1.85
N ALA A 462 -14.00 -26.72 0.69
CA ALA A 462 -14.69 -25.45 0.50
C ALA A 462 -16.20 -25.61 0.70
N ILE A 463 -16.80 -26.65 0.11
CA ILE A 463 -18.23 -26.97 0.28
C ILE A 463 -18.55 -27.19 1.76
N ARG A 464 -17.73 -28.01 2.44
CA ARG A 464 -17.89 -28.28 3.87
C ARG A 464 -17.77 -27.01 4.72
N LEU A 465 -16.74 -26.20 4.48
CA LEU A 465 -16.52 -24.92 5.18
C LEU A 465 -17.73 -23.98 5.01
N VAL A 466 -18.28 -23.89 3.79
CA VAL A 466 -19.46 -23.07 3.55
C VAL A 466 -20.67 -23.60 4.31
N ASN A 467 -20.98 -24.88 4.18
CA ASN A 467 -22.17 -25.47 4.78
C ASN A 467 -22.14 -25.44 6.31
N GLU A 468 -20.99 -25.78 6.92
CA GLU A 468 -20.86 -25.89 8.37
C GLU A 468 -20.57 -24.55 9.07
N THR A 469 -19.95 -23.59 8.37
CA THR A 469 -19.45 -22.35 9.01
C THR A 469 -19.99 -21.07 8.37
N ILE A 470 -19.79 -20.86 7.07
CA ILE A 470 -20.06 -19.57 6.42
C ILE A 470 -21.56 -19.33 6.22
N LEU A 471 -22.32 -20.35 5.83
CA LEU A 471 -23.76 -20.25 5.60
C LEU A 471 -24.54 -20.00 6.91
N PRO A 472 -24.19 -20.61 8.06
CA PRO A 472 -24.70 -20.18 9.36
C PRO A 472 -24.41 -18.70 9.68
N LEU A 473 -23.21 -18.18 9.39
CA LEU A 473 -22.92 -16.75 9.54
C LEU A 473 -23.80 -15.89 8.62
N PHE A 474 -24.01 -16.34 7.38
CA PHE A 474 -24.88 -15.65 6.42
C PHE A 474 -26.31 -15.56 6.93
N ARG A 475 -26.90 -16.67 7.39
CA ARG A 475 -28.27 -16.68 7.96
C ARG A 475 -28.40 -15.79 9.21
N ARG A 476 -27.34 -15.68 10.00
CA ARG A 476 -27.30 -14.76 11.15
C ARG A 476 -27.17 -13.30 10.74
N LEU A 477 -26.55 -13.00 9.60
CA LEU A 477 -26.47 -11.66 9.02
C LEU A 477 -27.77 -11.25 8.36
N HIS A 478 -28.41 -12.18 7.66
CA HIS A 478 -29.64 -12.00 6.89
C HIS A 478 -30.70 -12.97 7.40
N SER A 479 -31.44 -12.57 8.43
CA SER A 479 -32.60 -13.34 8.90
C SER A 479 -33.65 -13.44 7.77
N GLU A 480 -34.52 -14.45 7.79
CA GLU A 480 -35.48 -14.75 6.70
C GLU A 480 -36.40 -13.58 6.28
N LYS A 481 -36.51 -12.53 7.11
CA LYS A 481 -37.25 -11.29 6.82
C LYS A 481 -36.43 -10.20 6.13
N SER A 482 -35.11 -10.39 5.97
CA SER A 482 -34.15 -9.37 5.54
C SER A 482 -33.58 -9.68 4.16
N GLY A 483 -34.14 -9.06 3.12
CA GLY A 483 -33.39 -8.47 2.00
C GLY A 483 -32.33 -9.29 1.26
N ALA A 484 -32.28 -10.62 1.35
CA ALA A 484 -31.22 -11.44 0.74
C ALA A 484 -31.06 -11.19 -0.78
N GLY A 485 -32.13 -10.82 -1.47
CA GLY A 485 -32.11 -10.42 -2.89
C GLY A 485 -31.53 -9.02 -3.19
N LYS A 486 -31.06 -8.28 -2.18
CA LYS A 486 -30.45 -6.95 -2.33
C LYS A 486 -28.95 -6.97 -2.11
N ILE A 487 -28.33 -8.12 -1.84
CA ILE A 487 -26.88 -8.19 -1.61
C ILE A 487 -26.15 -7.92 -2.93
N CYS A 488 -25.17 -7.03 -2.88
CA CYS A 488 -24.35 -6.66 -4.04
C CYS A 488 -22.86 -6.89 -3.83
N VAL A 489 -22.43 -7.22 -2.61
CA VAL A 489 -21.03 -7.56 -2.31
C VAL A 489 -21.02 -8.67 -1.26
N MET A 490 -20.20 -9.68 -1.46
CA MET A 490 -19.86 -10.69 -0.45
C MET A 490 -18.36 -10.79 -0.31
N ASN A 491 -17.87 -10.85 0.93
CA ASN A 491 -16.46 -10.99 1.24
C ASN A 491 -16.28 -11.99 2.36
N ILE A 492 -15.39 -12.95 2.17
CA ILE A 492 -14.90 -13.84 3.21
C ILE A 492 -13.45 -13.51 3.53
N ALA A 493 -13.10 -13.53 4.81
CA ALA A 493 -11.75 -13.21 5.25
C ALA A 493 -11.31 -14.13 6.38
N VAL A 494 -10.04 -14.53 6.37
CA VAL A 494 -9.37 -15.10 7.54
C VAL A 494 -8.46 -14.06 8.18
N THR A 495 -8.50 -13.96 9.50
CA THR A 495 -7.76 -12.96 10.29
C THR A 495 -7.17 -13.60 11.55
N ASN A 496 -6.43 -12.79 12.31
CA ASN A 496 -5.81 -13.21 13.58
C ASN A 496 -4.84 -14.37 13.35
N MET A 497 -3.88 -14.16 12.46
CA MET A 497 -2.81 -15.11 12.18
C MET A 497 -1.97 -15.35 13.43
N VAL A 498 -1.71 -16.62 13.73
CA VAL A 498 -0.78 -17.03 14.78
C VAL A 498 0.33 -17.85 14.15
N MET A 499 1.56 -17.36 14.30
CA MET A 499 2.78 -18.00 13.78
C MET A 499 3.06 -19.31 14.53
#